data_AF-B9M0X2-F1
#
_entry.id   AF-B9M0X2-F1
#
_cell.length_a   1.000
_cell.length_b   1.000
_cell.length_c   1.000
_cell.angle_alpha   90.00
_cell.angle_beta   90.00
_cell.angle_gamma   90.00
#
_symmetry.space_group_name_H-M   'P 1'
#
loop_
_entity.id
_entity.type
_entity.pdbx_description
1 polymer ?
#
loop_
_entity_poly.entity_id
_entity_poly.type
_entity_poly.pdbx_seq_one_letter_code
_entity_poly.pdbx_strand_id
1 'polypeptide(L)'
;MYDAAMKNYPYVITISSEKGGVGKTTLATNLAIFLKALDENLPVSIFSFDNHFTIDKMFAIKGQKQDKDVSDLLLETPGLDLLHTGQYGVSYIPSSGALSGLKSSMKGPMVLARLLASSGISGVLIIDTRPDLDILTQNALFAADQVIIPIKDMASMENCRNIFDLFDKRGMDKKTLSLIPCLVDERVKFEGMFSDQKTLLKAYAINRGYRCHDTYISKSPKVEGLNTNPEGKIYPILTHARSTDVYSQFTQLARSVLQEMNATTEPRSQLFHQWLTAEDTRKKEEFFARLSGVKSHCIMCGSPSSQAKSGITYFYETSDGSDAGFMEERCFSRFLLSSIYNLPQGLPADDPVRLMLQDTIKESAFAFKPVSAGRGTEVECHRFDLSGLPMSSKAYQPGELAPPLDTLRGYGETLRDAFLFVHPITTGNPEAILMEENYRAFAKLKRHIAEQIC
;
A
#
# COMPACT_ATOMS: atom_id res chain seq x y z
N MET A 1 18.20 27.44 -0.95
CA MET A 1 18.91 26.27 -0.37
C MET A 1 17.80 25.32 0.08
N TYR A 2 17.45 24.32 -0.72
CA TYR A 2 16.35 23.38 -0.43
C TYR A 2 16.81 22.32 0.58
N ASP A 3 15.92 21.94 1.50
CA ASP A 3 16.19 21.07 2.65
C ASP A 3 16.77 19.69 2.24
N ALA A 4 17.59 19.09 3.09
CA ALA A 4 18.21 17.77 2.88
C ALA A 4 17.16 16.67 2.68
N ALA A 5 16.01 16.77 3.36
CA ALA A 5 14.85 15.90 3.16
C ALA A 5 14.37 15.87 1.70
N MET A 6 14.31 17.04 1.05
CA MET A 6 13.80 17.18 -0.33
C MET A 6 14.78 16.73 -1.42
N LYS A 7 16.00 16.33 -1.04
CA LYS A 7 16.97 15.79 -2.00
C LYS A 7 16.63 14.38 -2.47
N ASN A 8 15.85 13.62 -1.69
CA ASN A 8 15.52 12.22 -1.98
C ASN A 8 14.01 11.94 -2.03
N TYR A 9 13.19 12.91 -1.60
CA TYR A 9 11.74 12.78 -1.51
C TYR A 9 11.06 14.00 -2.12
N PRO A 10 10.05 13.81 -3.00
CA PRO A 10 9.38 14.94 -3.62
C PRO A 10 8.35 15.56 -2.67
N TYR A 11 8.21 16.89 -2.73
CA TYR A 11 7.01 17.61 -2.32
C TYR A 11 5.94 17.45 -3.40
N VAL A 12 4.86 16.75 -3.07
CA VAL A 12 3.84 16.35 -4.04
C VAL A 12 2.68 17.33 -4.05
N ILE A 13 2.49 17.99 -5.19
CA ILE A 13 1.36 18.89 -5.44
C ILE A 13 0.41 18.23 -6.41
N THR A 14 -0.82 17.96 -5.98
CA THR A 14 -1.86 17.41 -6.85
C THR A 14 -2.83 18.51 -7.27
N ILE A 15 -3.05 18.66 -8.57
CA ILE A 15 -4.08 19.55 -9.12
C ILE A 15 -5.30 18.70 -9.46
N SER A 16 -6.38 18.83 -8.69
CA SER A 16 -7.55 17.97 -8.84
C SER A 16 -8.87 18.71 -8.73
N SER A 17 -9.86 18.26 -9.51
CA SER A 17 -11.23 18.78 -9.53
C SER A 17 -12.09 17.84 -10.37
N GLU A 18 -13.22 17.42 -9.82
CA GLU A 18 -14.24 16.61 -10.51
C GLU A 18 -15.00 17.39 -11.59
N LYS A 19 -14.74 18.69 -11.74
CA LYS A 19 -15.28 19.47 -12.85
C LYS A 19 -14.25 19.56 -13.98
N GLY A 20 -14.67 19.15 -15.17
CA GLY A 20 -13.93 19.41 -16.41
C GLY A 20 -13.90 20.92 -16.75
N GLY A 21 -12.83 21.39 -17.39
CA GLY A 21 -12.75 22.76 -17.91
C GLY A 21 -12.56 23.87 -16.86
N VAL A 22 -12.12 23.54 -15.65
CA VAL A 22 -11.77 24.53 -14.59
C VAL A 22 -10.33 25.05 -14.68
N GLY A 23 -9.54 24.53 -15.62
CA GLY A 23 -8.13 24.94 -15.82
C GLY A 23 -7.08 24.09 -15.12
N LYS A 24 -7.38 22.84 -14.71
CA LYS A 24 -6.43 21.92 -14.03
C LYS A 24 -5.07 21.82 -14.72
N THR A 25 -5.05 21.36 -15.97
CA THR A 25 -3.80 21.15 -16.70
C THR A 25 -3.07 22.45 -17.01
N THR A 26 -3.79 23.55 -17.28
CA THR A 26 -3.18 24.88 -17.45
C THR A 26 -2.50 25.34 -16.16
N LEU A 27 -3.15 25.12 -15.02
CA LEU A 27 -2.61 25.42 -13.70
C LEU A 27 -1.37 24.56 -13.41
N ALA A 28 -1.46 23.25 -13.58
CA ALA A 28 -0.39 22.30 -13.32
C ALA A 28 0.87 22.62 -14.15
N THR A 29 0.71 22.73 -15.48
CA THR A 29 1.83 22.97 -16.41
C THR A 29 2.49 24.33 -16.19
N ASN A 30 1.71 25.41 -16.02
CA ASN A 30 2.29 26.73 -15.81
C ASN A 30 2.85 26.89 -14.39
N LEU A 31 2.23 26.29 -13.36
CA LEU A 31 2.81 26.29 -12.01
C LEU A 31 4.21 25.68 -12.01
N ALA A 32 4.40 24.54 -12.68
CA ALA A 32 5.73 23.91 -12.82
C ALA A 32 6.77 24.87 -13.42
N ILE A 33 6.41 25.56 -14.50
CA ILE A 33 7.29 26.50 -15.20
C ILE A 33 7.60 27.73 -14.34
N PHE A 34 6.61 28.27 -13.63
CA PHE A 34 6.82 29.42 -12.75
C PHE A 34 7.65 29.06 -11.51
N LEU A 35 7.46 27.87 -10.92
CA LEU A 35 8.31 27.39 -9.83
C LEU A 35 9.78 27.30 -10.28
N LYS A 36 10.02 26.69 -11.46
CA LYS A 36 11.37 26.57 -12.02
C LYS A 36 11.99 27.92 -12.36
N ALA A 37 11.19 28.89 -12.81
CA ALA A 37 11.65 30.24 -13.11
C ALA A 37 11.96 31.08 -11.85
N LEU A 38 11.30 30.80 -10.73
CA LEU A 38 11.56 31.47 -9.45
C LEU A 38 12.77 30.90 -8.71
N ASP A 39 13.06 29.61 -8.89
CA ASP A 39 14.28 28.96 -8.39
C ASP A 39 14.85 28.00 -9.44
N GLU A 40 15.88 28.47 -10.16
CA GLU A 40 16.53 27.70 -11.22
C GLU A 40 17.19 26.41 -10.70
N ASN A 41 17.56 26.36 -9.42
CA ASN A 41 18.19 25.18 -8.82
C ASN A 41 17.19 24.17 -8.27
N LEU A 42 15.91 24.52 -8.18
CA LEU A 42 14.85 23.62 -7.72
C LEU A 42 14.57 22.55 -8.79
N PRO A 43 14.69 21.25 -8.47
CA PRO A 43 14.14 20.21 -9.33
C PRO A 43 12.61 20.33 -9.34
N VAL A 44 12.03 20.42 -10.54
CA VAL A 44 10.58 20.45 -10.73
C VAL A 44 10.23 19.40 -11.78
N SER A 45 9.35 18.49 -11.40
CA SER A 45 8.85 17.41 -12.24
C SER A 45 7.34 17.43 -12.34
N ILE A 46 6.78 16.93 -13.45
CA ILE A 46 5.33 16.86 -13.64
C ILE A 46 4.92 15.59 -14.39
N PHE A 47 3.76 15.02 -14.05
CA PHE A 47 3.08 14.02 -14.88
C PHE A 47 1.56 14.18 -14.79
N SER A 48 0.83 13.48 -15.66
CA SER A 48 -0.64 13.48 -15.68
C SER A 48 -1.18 12.06 -15.56
N PHE A 49 -2.24 11.91 -14.79
CA PHE A 49 -3.13 10.74 -14.85
C PHE A 49 -4.28 10.92 -15.86
N ASP A 50 -4.23 11.98 -16.67
CA ASP A 50 -5.11 12.24 -17.80
C ASP A 50 -4.44 11.90 -19.14
N ASN A 51 -5.23 11.47 -20.12
CA ASN A 51 -4.74 10.97 -21.42
C ASN A 51 -4.72 12.06 -22.52
N HIS A 52 -4.75 13.34 -22.15
CA HIS A 52 -4.81 14.45 -23.09
C HIS A 52 -3.44 14.87 -23.68
N PHE A 53 -2.33 14.21 -23.30
CA PHE A 53 -0.95 14.45 -23.79
C PHE A 53 -0.52 15.94 -23.77
N THR A 54 -1.15 16.75 -22.92
CA THR A 54 -0.92 18.19 -22.86
C THR A 54 0.43 18.50 -22.22
N ILE A 55 0.84 17.67 -21.25
CA ILE A 55 2.18 17.72 -20.65
C ILE A 55 3.24 17.45 -21.72
N ASP A 56 3.08 16.39 -22.50
CA ASP A 56 4.04 16.01 -23.55
C ASP A 56 4.17 17.12 -24.59
N LYS A 57 3.05 17.70 -25.04
CA LYS A 57 3.05 18.84 -25.97
C LYS A 57 3.72 20.10 -25.42
N MET A 58 3.70 20.29 -24.10
CA MET A 58 4.32 21.45 -23.44
C MET A 58 5.81 21.24 -23.20
N PHE A 59 6.22 20.04 -22.78
CA PHE A 59 7.54 19.80 -22.22
C PHE A 59 8.45 18.92 -23.08
N ALA A 60 7.93 18.15 -24.05
CA ALA A 60 8.78 17.26 -24.83
C ALA A 60 9.82 18.05 -25.66
N ILE A 61 11.05 17.53 -25.66
CA ILE A 61 12.13 18.04 -26.51
C ILE A 61 12.18 17.19 -27.77
N LYS A 62 12.20 17.85 -28.94
CA LYS A 62 12.21 17.17 -30.25
C LYS A 62 13.42 16.23 -30.34
N GLY A 63 13.17 14.98 -30.71
CA GLY A 63 14.20 13.94 -30.86
C GLY A 63 14.49 13.13 -29.60
N GLN A 64 13.84 13.43 -28.48
CA GLN A 64 13.92 12.61 -27.27
C GLN A 64 13.11 11.32 -27.45
N LYS A 65 13.75 10.17 -27.20
CA LYS A 65 13.07 8.87 -27.22
C LYS A 65 12.30 8.69 -25.91
N GLN A 66 11.02 8.38 -26.00
CA GLN A 66 10.10 8.20 -24.86
C GLN A 66 9.62 6.75 -24.86
N ASP A 67 10.47 5.85 -24.36
CA ASP A 67 10.18 4.40 -24.36
C ASP A 67 9.32 3.96 -23.17
N LYS A 68 9.25 4.79 -22.14
CA LYS A 68 8.50 4.56 -20.91
C LYS A 68 7.62 5.76 -20.60
N ASP A 69 6.55 5.52 -19.87
CA ASP A 69 5.55 6.51 -19.53
C ASP A 69 5.07 6.36 -18.08
N VAL A 70 4.10 7.18 -17.68
CA VAL A 70 3.54 7.17 -16.32
C VAL A 70 2.84 5.86 -15.95
N SER A 71 2.50 5.00 -16.91
CA SER A 71 2.01 3.65 -16.61
C SER A 71 3.11 2.73 -16.07
N ASP A 72 4.35 2.90 -16.51
CA ASP A 72 5.50 2.15 -16.00
C ASP A 72 5.79 2.45 -14.52
N LEU A 73 5.47 3.67 -14.06
CA LEU A 73 5.51 4.02 -12.64
C LEU A 73 4.57 3.11 -11.84
N LEU A 74 3.35 2.92 -12.33
CA LEU A 74 2.35 2.05 -11.70
C LEU A 74 2.70 0.56 -11.83
N LEU A 75 3.60 0.22 -12.75
CA LEU A 75 4.22 -1.11 -12.89
C LEU A 75 5.54 -1.21 -12.11
N GLU A 76 5.71 -0.38 -11.07
CA GLU A 76 6.81 -0.43 -10.11
C GLU A 76 8.19 -0.07 -10.68
N THR A 77 8.26 0.58 -11.85
CA THR A 77 9.51 1.18 -12.31
C THR A 77 9.86 2.40 -11.44
N PRO A 78 11.12 2.54 -10.97
CA PRO A 78 11.53 3.71 -10.20
C PRO A 78 11.25 5.02 -10.94
N GLY A 79 10.61 5.98 -10.26
CA GLY A 79 10.20 7.24 -10.88
C GLY A 79 11.36 8.05 -11.46
N LEU A 80 12.55 7.99 -10.84
CA LEU A 80 13.77 8.63 -11.36
C LEU A 80 14.14 8.12 -12.75
N ASP A 81 13.93 6.83 -13.05
CA ASP A 81 14.24 6.21 -14.34
C ASP A 81 13.24 6.60 -15.44
N LEU A 82 12.12 7.21 -15.04
CA LEU A 82 11.05 7.66 -15.93
C LEU A 82 11.10 9.16 -16.22
N LEU A 83 11.96 9.91 -15.53
CA LEU A 83 12.06 11.35 -15.71
C LEU A 83 12.82 11.68 -16.99
N HIS A 84 12.15 12.46 -17.83
CA HIS A 84 12.73 13.08 -19.00
C HIS A 84 13.00 14.56 -18.72
N THR A 85 14.19 15.04 -19.10
CA THR A 85 14.45 16.48 -19.18
C THR A 85 13.49 17.09 -20.18
N GLY A 86 12.66 18.03 -19.73
CA GLY A 86 11.72 18.76 -20.57
C GLY A 86 12.11 20.21 -20.84
N GLN A 87 11.31 20.87 -21.66
CA GLN A 87 11.44 22.30 -21.93
C GLN A 87 11.31 23.14 -20.65
N TYR A 88 11.86 24.35 -20.68
CA TYR A 88 11.79 25.31 -19.58
C TYR A 88 12.47 24.83 -18.28
N GLY A 89 13.34 23.81 -18.36
CA GLY A 89 14.03 23.23 -17.22
C GLY A 89 13.13 22.37 -16.32
N VAL A 90 11.90 22.06 -16.75
CA VAL A 90 10.97 21.22 -16.02
C VAL A 90 11.11 19.79 -16.53
N SER A 91 11.39 18.85 -15.63
CA SER A 91 11.36 17.43 -15.97
C SER A 91 9.92 16.92 -16.05
N TYR A 92 9.67 15.85 -16.79
CA TYR A 92 8.34 15.27 -16.85
C TYR A 92 8.41 13.76 -17.06
N ILE A 93 7.34 13.07 -16.67
CA ILE A 93 7.12 11.67 -17.06
C ILE A 93 6.10 11.67 -18.21
N PRO A 94 6.39 11.03 -19.36
CA PRO A 94 5.48 10.98 -20.51
C PRO A 94 4.09 10.46 -20.14
N SER A 95 3.06 11.01 -20.78
CA SER A 95 1.68 10.57 -20.52
C SER A 95 1.41 9.21 -21.15
N SER A 96 0.54 8.42 -20.54
CA SER A 96 0.19 7.08 -21.03
C SER A 96 -1.26 6.96 -21.45
N GLY A 97 -1.49 6.33 -22.60
CA GLY A 97 -2.83 5.88 -23.02
C GLY A 97 -3.32 4.63 -22.28
N ALA A 98 -2.43 3.90 -21.60
CA ALA A 98 -2.72 2.60 -21.00
C ALA A 98 -3.27 2.67 -19.56
N LEU A 99 -3.35 3.87 -18.96
CA LEU A 99 -3.73 4.05 -17.54
C LEU A 99 -5.08 3.44 -17.16
N SER A 100 -6.03 3.41 -18.09
CA SER A 100 -7.35 2.82 -17.82
C SER A 100 -7.28 1.31 -17.57
N GLY A 101 -6.35 0.60 -18.20
CA GLY A 101 -6.14 -0.84 -18.01
C GLY A 101 -5.49 -1.19 -16.66
N LEU A 102 -4.77 -0.24 -16.05
CA LEU A 102 -4.07 -0.44 -14.77
C LEU A 102 -4.93 -0.12 -13.55
N LYS A 103 -6.16 0.37 -13.71
CA LYS A 103 -7.02 0.69 -12.55
C LYS A 103 -7.32 -0.54 -11.69
N SER A 104 -7.47 -1.72 -12.31
CA SER A 104 -7.80 -2.98 -11.61
C SER A 104 -6.62 -3.55 -10.82
N SER A 105 -5.37 -3.21 -11.16
CA SER A 105 -4.20 -3.66 -10.39
C SER A 105 -3.97 -2.82 -9.13
N MET A 106 -4.59 -1.64 -9.02
CA MET A 106 -4.47 -0.78 -7.86
C MET A 106 -5.32 -1.29 -6.68
N LYS A 107 -4.70 -2.03 -5.77
CA LYS A 107 -5.34 -2.61 -4.56
C LYS A 107 -5.76 -1.58 -3.50
N GLY A 108 -5.63 -0.27 -3.74
CA GLY A 108 -5.99 0.79 -2.80
C GLY A 108 -5.40 2.16 -3.15
N PRO A 109 -5.66 3.20 -2.34
CA PRO A 109 -5.20 4.58 -2.58
C PRO A 109 -3.73 4.82 -2.18
N MET A 110 -3.06 3.83 -1.59
CA MET A 110 -1.69 3.97 -1.06
C MET A 110 -0.60 3.55 -2.06
N VAL A 111 -0.97 3.05 -3.24
CA VAL A 111 -0.03 2.48 -4.21
C VAL A 111 0.95 3.56 -4.68
N LEU A 112 0.45 4.73 -5.08
CA LEU A 112 1.32 5.82 -5.53
C LEU A 112 2.21 6.36 -4.41
N ALA A 113 1.69 6.50 -3.18
CA ALA A 113 2.50 6.96 -2.04
C ALA A 113 3.69 6.02 -1.77
N ARG A 114 3.47 4.69 -1.88
CA ARG A 114 4.55 3.70 -1.81
C ARG A 114 5.58 3.85 -2.92
N LEU A 115 5.11 4.02 -4.16
CA LEU A 115 6.01 4.17 -5.32
C LEU A 115 6.85 5.45 -5.21
N LEU A 116 6.25 6.55 -4.76
CA LEU A 116 6.95 7.83 -4.58
C LEU A 116 7.97 7.77 -3.43
N ALA A 117 7.67 7.03 -2.36
CA ALA A 117 8.57 6.80 -1.23
C ALA A 117 9.88 6.09 -1.60
N SER A 118 9.94 5.41 -2.75
CA SER A 118 11.14 4.76 -3.30
C SER A 118 11.50 5.24 -4.70
N SER A 119 10.93 6.36 -5.16
CA SER A 119 11.06 6.80 -6.55
C SER A 119 12.40 7.44 -6.88
N GLY A 120 13.10 8.02 -5.89
CA GLY A 120 14.29 8.85 -6.10
C GLY A 120 13.99 10.23 -6.72
N ILE A 121 12.73 10.59 -6.92
CA ILE A 121 12.34 11.93 -7.38
C ILE A 121 12.59 12.93 -6.25
N SER A 122 13.10 14.11 -6.58
CA SER A 122 13.44 15.17 -5.63
C SER A 122 12.78 16.50 -6.00
N GLY A 123 12.78 17.45 -5.06
CA GLY A 123 12.19 18.78 -5.26
C GLY A 123 10.67 18.73 -5.33
N VAL A 124 10.07 19.41 -6.32
CA VAL A 124 8.61 19.47 -6.49
C VAL A 124 8.16 18.47 -7.55
N LEU A 125 7.12 17.70 -7.23
CA LEU A 125 6.41 16.85 -8.17
C LEU A 125 4.96 17.31 -8.30
N ILE A 126 4.56 17.73 -9.50
CA ILE A 126 3.18 18.12 -9.80
C ILE A 126 2.45 16.95 -10.49
N ILE A 127 1.24 16.66 -10.00
CA ILE A 127 0.36 15.63 -10.55
C ILE A 127 -0.92 16.30 -11.08
N ASP A 128 -1.14 16.21 -12.39
CA ASP A 128 -2.40 16.62 -13.03
C ASP A 128 -3.38 15.43 -13.09
N THR A 129 -4.64 15.63 -12.68
CA THR A 129 -5.62 14.53 -12.63
C THR A 129 -6.75 14.69 -13.66
N ARG A 130 -7.40 13.57 -13.96
CA ARG A 130 -8.68 13.54 -14.69
C ARG A 130 -9.81 14.22 -13.90
N PRO A 131 -10.93 14.60 -14.57
CA PRO A 131 -12.12 15.13 -13.91
C PRO A 131 -12.99 14.08 -13.19
N ASP A 132 -12.41 12.94 -12.80
CA ASP A 132 -13.12 11.85 -12.12
C ASP A 132 -12.41 11.50 -10.80
N LEU A 133 -13.16 11.14 -9.76
CA LEU A 133 -12.62 10.73 -8.45
C LEU A 133 -12.33 9.22 -8.37
N ASP A 134 -11.74 8.67 -9.43
CA ASP A 134 -11.42 7.25 -9.54
C ASP A 134 -10.20 6.85 -8.69
N ILE A 135 -9.78 5.58 -8.79
CA ILE A 135 -8.66 5.06 -8.00
C ILE A 135 -7.33 5.78 -8.29
N LEU A 136 -7.09 6.28 -9.51
CA LEU A 136 -5.86 7.01 -9.86
C LEU A 136 -5.87 8.40 -9.21
N THR A 137 -6.99 9.11 -9.32
CA THR A 137 -7.16 10.40 -8.64
C THR A 137 -7.06 10.24 -7.12
N GLN A 138 -7.67 9.19 -6.55
CA GLN A 138 -7.56 8.90 -5.12
C GLN A 138 -6.10 8.62 -4.70
N ASN A 139 -5.31 7.93 -5.53
CA ASN A 139 -3.88 7.72 -5.27
C ASN A 139 -3.07 9.02 -5.33
N ALA A 140 -3.35 9.90 -6.29
CA ALA A 140 -2.72 11.23 -6.36
C ALA A 140 -3.03 12.05 -5.10
N LEU A 141 -4.30 12.13 -4.72
CA LEU A 141 -4.76 12.83 -3.52
C LEU A 141 -4.13 12.28 -2.23
N PHE A 142 -4.02 10.95 -2.13
CA PHE A 142 -3.43 10.30 -0.97
C PHE A 142 -1.91 10.52 -0.89
N ALA A 143 -1.22 10.67 -2.02
CA ALA A 143 0.22 10.91 -2.04
C ALA A 143 0.60 12.39 -1.83
N ALA A 144 -0.36 13.31 -1.95
CA ALA A 144 -0.12 14.75 -1.95
C ALA A 144 0.24 15.33 -0.57
N ASP A 145 1.26 16.20 -0.57
CA ASP A 145 1.51 17.18 0.49
C ASP A 145 0.52 18.34 0.40
N GLN A 146 0.18 18.73 -0.83
CA GLN A 146 -0.77 19.80 -1.12
C GLN A 146 -1.68 19.41 -2.28
N VAL A 147 -2.97 19.65 -2.13
CA VAL A 147 -3.97 19.51 -3.18
C VAL A 147 -4.55 20.87 -3.51
N ILE A 148 -4.30 21.35 -4.72
CA ILE A 148 -4.87 22.60 -5.22
C ILE A 148 -6.09 22.27 -6.07
N ILE A 149 -7.25 22.76 -5.65
CA ILE A 149 -8.55 22.49 -6.26
C ILE A 149 -9.03 23.74 -7.00
N PRO A 150 -8.86 23.81 -8.33
CA PRO A 150 -9.41 24.92 -9.10
C PRO A 150 -10.94 24.90 -9.12
N ILE A 151 -11.53 26.05 -8.82
CA ILE A 151 -12.97 26.30 -8.85
C ILE A 151 -13.27 27.47 -9.80
N LYS A 152 -14.28 27.32 -10.65
CA LYS A 152 -14.67 28.32 -11.65
C LYS A 152 -16.05 28.91 -11.37
N ASP A 153 -16.99 28.06 -10.96
CA ASP A 153 -18.41 28.39 -10.79
C ASP A 153 -19.00 27.66 -9.58
N MET A 154 -20.26 27.93 -9.26
CA MET A 154 -20.95 27.28 -8.14
C MET A 154 -21.02 25.76 -8.31
N ALA A 155 -21.14 25.24 -9.54
CA ALA A 155 -21.14 23.79 -9.77
C ALA A 155 -19.79 23.16 -9.39
N SER A 156 -18.67 23.81 -9.72
CA SER A 156 -17.34 23.36 -9.28
C SER A 156 -17.14 23.46 -7.76
N MET A 157 -17.78 24.44 -7.10
CA MET A 157 -17.80 24.58 -5.64
C MET A 157 -18.64 23.49 -4.96
N GLU A 158 -19.75 23.05 -5.57
CA GLU A 158 -20.50 21.90 -5.08
C GLU A 158 -19.72 20.60 -5.27
N ASN A 159 -19.14 20.39 -6.46
CA ASN A 159 -18.40 19.17 -6.77
C ASN A 159 -17.17 19.00 -5.86
N CYS A 160 -16.46 20.07 -5.51
CA CYS A 160 -15.26 19.94 -4.67
C CYS A 160 -15.53 19.28 -3.32
N ARG A 161 -16.78 19.32 -2.83
CA ARG A 161 -17.20 18.63 -1.61
C ARG A 161 -16.85 17.15 -1.62
N ASN A 162 -16.93 16.44 -2.75
CA ASN A 162 -16.67 15.00 -2.73
C ASN A 162 -15.19 14.70 -2.43
N ILE A 163 -14.26 15.59 -2.80
CA ILE A 163 -12.84 15.50 -2.40
C ILE A 163 -12.73 15.66 -0.87
N PHE A 164 -13.41 16.65 -0.27
CA PHE A 164 -13.41 16.82 1.19
C PHE A 164 -14.03 15.63 1.93
N ASP A 165 -15.16 15.12 1.44
CA ASP A 165 -15.85 13.95 2.01
C ASP A 165 -14.99 12.67 1.89
N LEU A 166 -14.21 12.55 0.80
CA LEU A 166 -13.23 11.46 0.65
C LEU A 166 -12.13 11.57 1.71
N PHE A 167 -11.63 12.78 1.99
CA PHE A 167 -10.63 13.00 3.03
C PHE A 167 -11.17 12.60 4.41
N ASP A 168 -12.41 12.95 4.75
CA ASP A 168 -13.06 12.52 5.98
C ASP A 168 -13.16 11.00 6.07
N LYS A 169 -13.70 10.35 5.02
CA LYS A 169 -13.89 8.90 4.99
C LYS A 169 -12.59 8.11 5.13
N ARG A 170 -11.46 8.71 4.71
CA ARG A 170 -10.13 8.09 4.74
C ARG A 170 -9.28 8.55 5.94
N GLY A 171 -9.80 9.44 6.79
CA GLY A 171 -9.04 10.00 7.91
C GLY A 171 -7.83 10.83 7.49
N MET A 172 -7.88 11.47 6.31
CA MET A 172 -6.79 12.31 5.81
C MET A 172 -6.96 13.76 6.30
N ASP A 173 -5.84 14.43 6.58
CA ASP A 173 -5.87 15.83 7.02
C ASP A 173 -6.31 16.75 5.87
N LYS A 174 -7.44 17.45 6.09
CA LYS A 174 -7.98 18.44 5.15
C LYS A 174 -7.12 19.69 5.02
N LYS A 175 -6.14 19.91 5.90
CA LYS A 175 -5.20 21.03 5.78
C LYS A 175 -4.42 20.99 4.48
N THR A 176 -4.24 19.83 3.86
CA THR A 176 -3.57 19.75 2.54
C THR A 176 -4.42 20.28 1.40
N LEU A 177 -5.74 20.43 1.59
CA LEU A 177 -6.67 20.90 0.55
C LEU A 177 -6.74 22.42 0.53
N SER A 178 -6.54 23.03 -0.64
CA SER A 178 -6.75 24.46 -0.87
C SER A 178 -7.53 24.72 -2.16
N LEU A 179 -8.53 25.59 -2.10
CA LEU A 179 -9.28 26.03 -3.28
C LEU A 179 -8.56 27.21 -3.95
N ILE A 180 -8.67 27.31 -5.27
CA ILE A 180 -8.25 28.50 -6.03
C ILE A 180 -9.31 28.89 -7.06
N PRO A 181 -9.85 30.13 -7.01
CA PRO A 181 -10.71 30.64 -8.07
C PRO A 181 -9.94 30.76 -9.40
N CYS A 182 -10.45 30.13 -10.45
CA CYS A 182 -9.85 30.06 -11.77
C CYS A 182 -10.84 30.48 -12.86
N LEU A 183 -10.31 30.99 -13.97
CA LEU A 183 -11.08 31.48 -15.11
C LEU A 183 -12.11 32.55 -14.69
N VAL A 184 -11.71 33.43 -13.77
CA VAL A 184 -12.54 34.53 -13.25
C VAL A 184 -12.69 35.60 -14.34
N ASP A 185 -13.92 35.93 -14.71
CA ASP A 185 -14.20 37.06 -15.61
C ASP A 185 -14.45 38.31 -14.78
N GLU A 186 -13.45 39.17 -14.67
CA GLU A 186 -13.50 40.36 -13.80
C GLU A 186 -14.54 41.40 -14.24
N ARG A 187 -15.02 41.29 -15.50
CA ARG A 187 -16.08 42.15 -16.05
C ARG A 187 -17.45 41.78 -15.51
N VAL A 188 -17.62 40.56 -15.02
CA VAL A 188 -18.87 40.12 -14.40
C VAL A 188 -18.95 40.75 -13.01
N LYS A 189 -19.97 41.60 -12.82
CA LYS A 189 -20.31 42.23 -11.55
C LYS A 189 -21.69 41.80 -11.11
N PHE A 190 -21.87 41.66 -9.80
CA PHE A 190 -23.15 41.32 -9.19
C PHE A 190 -23.62 42.46 -8.29
N GLU A 191 -24.93 42.60 -8.14
CA GLU A 191 -25.52 43.43 -7.09
C GLU A 191 -25.55 42.67 -5.77
N GLY A 192 -25.32 43.35 -4.65
CA GLY A 192 -25.39 42.79 -3.30
C GLY A 192 -24.06 42.73 -2.56
N MET A 193 -23.98 41.86 -1.55
CA MET A 193 -22.85 41.77 -0.60
C MET A 193 -21.51 41.40 -1.26
N PHE A 194 -21.55 40.62 -2.34
CA PHE A 194 -20.36 40.21 -3.09
C PHE A 194 -20.47 40.71 -4.53
N SER A 195 -19.65 41.70 -4.88
CA SER A 195 -19.75 42.42 -6.16
C SER A 195 -19.03 41.75 -7.33
N ASP A 196 -18.25 40.70 -7.08
CA ASP A 196 -17.52 39.98 -8.12
C ASP A 196 -17.39 38.47 -7.83
N GLN A 197 -17.04 37.72 -8.88
CA GLN A 197 -16.97 36.26 -8.86
C GLN A 197 -15.89 35.72 -7.92
N LYS A 198 -14.70 36.33 -7.88
CA LYS A 198 -13.61 35.87 -7.00
C LYS A 198 -13.99 36.00 -5.52
N THR A 199 -14.59 37.12 -5.13
CA THR A 199 -14.99 37.39 -3.75
C THR A 199 -16.14 36.47 -3.36
N LEU A 200 -17.10 36.26 -4.25
CA LEU A 200 -18.20 35.31 -4.03
C LEU A 200 -17.69 33.88 -3.80
N LEU A 201 -16.86 33.36 -4.70
CA LEU A 201 -16.30 32.00 -4.58
C LEU A 201 -15.45 31.85 -3.32
N LYS A 202 -14.63 32.85 -2.98
CA LYS A 202 -13.82 32.85 -1.76
C LYS A 202 -14.70 32.86 -0.50
N ALA A 203 -15.77 33.64 -0.49
CA ALA A 203 -16.71 33.66 0.63
C ALA A 203 -17.41 32.32 0.82
N TYR A 204 -17.86 31.67 -0.26
CA TYR A 204 -18.42 30.32 -0.18
C TYR A 204 -17.42 29.29 0.37
N ALA A 205 -16.16 29.35 -0.07
CA ALA A 205 -15.11 28.49 0.46
C ALA A 205 -14.93 28.67 1.98
N ILE A 206 -14.78 29.92 2.42
CA ILE A 206 -14.59 30.27 3.84
C ILE A 206 -15.79 29.84 4.69
N ASN A 207 -17.01 30.09 4.22
CA ASN A 207 -18.24 29.69 4.93
C ASN A 207 -18.36 28.17 5.09
N ARG A 208 -17.74 27.39 4.18
CA ARG A 208 -17.66 25.92 4.27
C ARG A 208 -16.45 25.43 5.08
N GLY A 209 -15.63 26.33 5.62
CA GLY A 209 -14.40 26.00 6.33
C GLY A 209 -13.27 25.52 5.41
N TYR A 210 -13.34 25.79 4.12
CA TYR A 210 -12.33 25.40 3.15
C TYR A 210 -11.21 26.45 3.08
N ARG A 211 -9.95 26.00 3.10
CA ARG A 211 -8.82 26.87 2.79
C ARG A 211 -8.96 27.35 1.35
N CYS A 212 -8.68 28.62 1.10
CA CYS A 212 -8.74 29.22 -0.22
C CYS A 212 -7.53 30.13 -0.41
N HIS A 213 -6.88 30.04 -1.56
CA HIS A 213 -5.75 30.92 -1.88
C HIS A 213 -6.21 32.38 -1.96
N ASP A 214 -5.31 33.29 -1.56
CA ASP A 214 -5.57 34.74 -1.67
C ASP A 214 -5.54 35.22 -3.12
N THR A 215 -4.76 34.55 -3.97
CA THR A 215 -4.73 34.79 -5.41
C THR A 215 -5.83 34.02 -6.14
N TYR A 216 -6.08 34.42 -7.38
CA TYR A 216 -7.01 33.78 -8.31
C TYR A 216 -6.44 33.87 -9.73
N ILE A 217 -6.93 33.05 -10.64
CA ILE A 217 -6.53 33.08 -12.05
C ILE A 217 -7.65 33.69 -12.91
N SER A 218 -7.36 34.81 -13.55
CA SER A 218 -8.32 35.50 -14.44
C SER A 218 -8.51 34.74 -15.75
N LYS A 219 -9.71 34.86 -16.32
CA LYS A 219 -9.99 34.41 -17.68
C LYS A 219 -9.27 35.34 -18.66
N SER A 220 -8.51 34.78 -19.60
CA SER A 220 -7.77 35.56 -20.59
C SER A 220 -7.87 34.91 -21.97
N PRO A 221 -8.48 35.59 -22.97
CA PRO A 221 -8.51 35.09 -24.35
C PRO A 221 -7.11 34.82 -24.91
N LYS A 222 -6.12 35.62 -24.50
CA LYS A 222 -4.72 35.43 -24.90
C LYS A 222 -4.14 34.13 -24.36
N VAL A 223 -4.44 33.78 -23.10
CA VAL A 223 -3.99 32.51 -22.48
C VAL A 223 -4.71 31.32 -23.09
N GLU A 224 -6.03 31.43 -23.31
CA GLU A 224 -6.82 30.40 -23.98
C GLU A 224 -6.29 30.11 -25.40
N GLY A 225 -5.79 31.12 -26.10
CA GLY A 225 -5.18 30.96 -27.43
C GLY A 225 -3.79 30.30 -27.46
N LEU A 226 -3.09 30.13 -26.33
CA LEU A 226 -1.72 29.60 -26.31
C LEU A 226 -1.61 28.11 -26.68
N ASN A 227 -2.74 27.39 -26.65
CA ASN A 227 -2.82 25.97 -27.02
C ASN A 227 -3.18 25.75 -28.50
N THR A 228 -3.48 26.82 -29.25
CA THR A 228 -4.00 26.74 -30.61
C THR A 228 -3.04 27.42 -31.57
N ASN A 229 -2.23 26.64 -32.28
CA ASN A 229 -1.35 27.11 -33.34
C ASN A 229 -1.10 26.01 -34.39
N PRO A 230 -0.63 26.38 -35.60
CA PRO A 230 -0.39 25.42 -36.68
C PRO A 230 0.62 24.31 -36.35
N GLU A 231 1.52 24.56 -35.39
CA GLU A 231 2.54 23.60 -34.97
C GLU A 231 2.03 22.60 -33.92
N GLY A 232 0.82 22.80 -33.39
CA GLY A 232 0.25 21.98 -32.31
C GLY A 232 0.98 22.10 -30.98
N LYS A 233 1.85 23.12 -30.82
CA LYS A 233 2.61 23.38 -29.59
C LYS A 233 1.74 24.03 -28.54
N ILE A 234 2.15 23.92 -27.28
CA ILE A 234 1.55 24.68 -26.19
C ILE A 234 2.58 25.67 -25.69
N TYR A 235 2.21 26.94 -25.67
CA TYR A 235 3.11 28.00 -25.24
C TYR A 235 2.84 28.38 -23.78
N PRO A 236 3.88 28.58 -22.95
CA PRO A 236 3.67 28.92 -21.56
C PRO A 236 3.36 30.41 -21.36
N ILE A 237 2.58 30.67 -20.33
CA ILE A 237 2.17 32.03 -19.91
C ILE A 237 3.40 32.87 -19.60
N LEU A 238 4.42 32.26 -18.98
CA LEU A 238 5.67 32.91 -18.56
C LEU A 238 6.36 33.66 -19.71
N THR A 239 6.30 33.16 -20.95
CA THR A 239 6.96 33.78 -22.10
C THR A 239 5.97 34.43 -23.07
N HIS A 240 4.76 33.88 -23.23
CA HIS A 240 3.83 34.31 -24.29
C HIS A 240 2.65 35.15 -23.79
N ALA A 241 2.42 35.25 -22.48
CA ALA A 241 1.33 36.05 -21.90
C ALA A 241 1.78 36.98 -20.76
N ARG A 242 3.02 37.47 -20.79
CA ARG A 242 3.59 38.42 -19.80
C ARG A 242 2.78 39.70 -19.57
N SER A 243 2.02 40.11 -20.58
CA SER A 243 1.21 41.34 -20.55
C SER A 243 -0.17 41.16 -19.91
N THR A 244 -0.51 39.97 -19.43
CA THR A 244 -1.82 39.70 -18.81
C THR A 244 -1.69 39.60 -17.30
N ASP A 245 -2.79 39.88 -16.57
CA ASP A 245 -2.82 39.71 -15.10
C ASP A 245 -2.54 38.26 -14.69
N VAL A 246 -2.82 37.30 -15.57
CA VAL A 246 -2.54 35.89 -15.33
C VAL A 246 -1.06 35.64 -15.05
N TYR A 247 -0.14 36.42 -15.66
CA TYR A 247 1.29 36.31 -15.38
C TYR A 247 1.63 36.63 -13.91
N SER A 248 1.12 37.75 -13.40
CA SER A 248 1.37 38.17 -12.01
C SER A 248 0.67 37.23 -11.02
N GLN A 249 -0.52 36.74 -11.36
CA GLN A 249 -1.27 35.78 -10.55
C GLN A 249 -0.56 34.42 -10.42
N PHE A 250 -0.01 33.87 -11.51
CA PHE A 250 0.83 32.66 -11.44
C PHE A 250 2.12 32.89 -10.66
N THR A 251 2.73 34.07 -10.78
CA THR A 251 3.90 34.44 -9.97
C THR A 251 3.56 34.42 -8.49
N GLN A 252 2.41 34.97 -8.10
CA GLN A 252 1.95 34.96 -6.70
C GLN A 252 1.64 33.55 -6.21
N LEU A 253 0.97 32.73 -7.03
CA LEU A 253 0.67 31.34 -6.69
C LEU A 253 1.96 30.53 -6.48
N ALA A 254 2.92 30.63 -7.41
CA ALA A 254 4.18 29.91 -7.31
C ALA A 254 4.99 30.33 -6.09
N ARG A 255 5.00 31.63 -5.73
CA ARG A 255 5.60 32.10 -4.47
C ARG A 255 4.93 31.51 -3.23
N SER A 256 3.60 31.47 -3.19
CA SER A 256 2.85 30.86 -2.09
C SER A 256 3.20 29.38 -1.94
N VAL A 257 3.26 28.65 -3.05
CA VAL A 257 3.63 27.22 -3.06
C VAL A 257 5.06 27.00 -2.58
N LEU A 258 6.02 27.83 -3.03
CA LEU A 258 7.41 27.75 -2.54
C LEU A 258 7.50 28.01 -1.03
N GLN A 259 6.69 28.93 -0.50
CA GLN A 259 6.64 29.18 0.94
C GLN A 259 6.09 27.98 1.72
N GLU A 260 5.00 27.36 1.25
CA GLU A 260 4.43 26.17 1.87
C GLU A 260 5.39 24.97 1.80
N MET A 261 6.04 24.77 0.65
CA MET A 261 7.07 23.75 0.48
C MET A 261 8.24 23.96 1.43
N ASN A 262 8.79 25.18 1.52
CA ASN A 262 9.91 25.49 2.41
C ASN A 262 9.54 25.40 3.90
N ALA A 263 8.26 25.55 4.24
CA ALA A 263 7.75 25.35 5.60
C ALA A 263 7.52 23.86 5.94
N THR A 264 7.55 22.98 4.94
CA THR A 264 7.34 21.54 5.11
C THR A 264 8.67 20.85 5.36
N THR A 265 8.87 20.39 6.60
CA THR A 265 10.12 19.71 7.02
C THR A 265 10.19 18.26 6.57
N GLU A 266 9.04 17.58 6.54
CA GLU A 266 8.95 16.17 6.18
C GLU A 266 7.84 15.99 5.14
N PRO A 267 8.18 15.86 3.84
CA PRO A 267 7.18 15.60 2.83
C PRO A 267 6.53 14.23 3.07
N ARG A 268 5.30 14.08 2.60
CA ARG A 268 4.46 12.90 2.79
C ARG A 268 5.11 11.64 2.23
N SER A 269 5.85 11.77 1.14
CA SER A 269 6.66 10.71 0.55
C SER A 269 7.76 10.20 1.50
N GLN A 270 8.41 11.08 2.27
CA GLN A 270 9.36 10.71 3.33
C GLN A 270 8.67 10.04 4.51
N LEU A 271 7.58 10.61 5.02
CA LEU A 271 6.83 10.02 6.13
C LEU A 271 6.34 8.60 5.80
N PHE A 272 5.93 8.40 4.55
CA PHE A 272 5.51 7.10 4.06
C PHE A 272 6.68 6.11 3.94
N HIS A 273 7.85 6.58 3.51
CA HIS A 273 9.08 5.77 3.49
C HIS A 273 9.48 5.32 4.90
N GLN A 274 9.45 6.24 5.87
CA GLN A 274 9.74 5.94 7.28
C GLN A 274 8.75 4.90 7.83
N TRP A 275 7.46 5.07 7.55
CA TRP A 275 6.42 4.12 7.96
C TRP A 275 6.63 2.72 7.35
N LEU A 276 6.90 2.63 6.04
CA LEU A 276 7.19 1.34 5.39
C LEU A 276 8.41 0.65 6.01
N THR A 277 9.48 1.40 6.26
CA THR A 277 10.72 0.88 6.84
C THR A 277 10.50 0.39 8.27
N ALA A 278 9.75 1.14 9.08
CA ALA A 278 9.39 0.74 10.43
C ALA A 278 8.51 -0.52 10.44
N GLU A 279 7.55 -0.60 9.52
CA GLU A 279 6.67 -1.77 9.38
C GLU A 279 7.44 -3.02 8.95
N ASP A 280 8.36 -2.91 8.00
CA ASP A 280 9.24 -4.02 7.60
C ASP A 280 10.17 -4.45 8.73
N THR A 281 10.63 -3.51 9.54
CA THR A 281 11.46 -3.80 10.73
C THR A 281 10.64 -4.55 11.77
N ARG A 282 9.44 -4.07 12.10
CA ARG A 282 8.49 -4.74 13.00
C ARG A 282 8.21 -6.17 12.56
N LYS A 283 7.92 -6.39 11.28
CA LYS A 283 7.67 -7.73 10.72
C LYS A 283 8.87 -8.66 10.87
N LYS A 284 10.08 -8.16 10.64
CA LYS A 284 11.32 -8.93 10.84
C LYS A 284 11.54 -9.27 12.31
N GLU A 285 11.37 -8.30 13.21
CA GLU A 285 11.52 -8.51 14.66
C GLU A 285 10.54 -9.56 15.18
N GLU A 286 9.25 -9.48 14.78
CA GLU A 286 8.25 -10.48 15.15
C GLU A 286 8.57 -11.86 14.60
N PHE A 287 9.06 -11.95 13.35
CA PHE A 287 9.51 -13.21 12.76
C PHE A 287 10.66 -13.82 13.57
N PHE A 288 11.69 -13.03 13.90
CA PHE A 288 12.83 -13.52 14.68
C PHE A 288 12.45 -13.88 16.13
N ALA A 289 11.54 -13.13 16.75
CA ALA A 289 11.00 -13.48 18.06
C ALA A 289 10.31 -14.84 18.03
N ARG A 290 9.46 -15.10 17.03
CA ARG A 290 8.83 -16.43 16.82
C ARG A 290 9.88 -17.50 16.59
N LEU A 291 10.82 -17.27 15.66
CA LEU A 291 11.88 -18.22 15.32
C LEU A 291 12.73 -18.61 16.53
N SER A 292 13.05 -17.66 17.42
CA SER A 292 13.85 -17.92 18.62
C SER A 292 13.20 -18.87 19.62
N GLY A 293 11.87 -18.93 19.63
CA GLY A 293 11.08 -19.84 20.48
C GLY A 293 10.83 -21.21 19.87
N VAL A 294 11.30 -21.47 18.65
CA VAL A 294 11.00 -22.69 17.89
C VAL A 294 12.21 -23.61 17.88
N LYS A 295 12.01 -24.89 18.23
CA LYS A 295 13.07 -25.90 18.18
C LYS A 295 13.54 -26.13 16.73
N SER A 296 14.86 -26.02 16.51
CA SER A 296 15.51 -26.12 15.19
C SER A 296 15.74 -27.55 14.68
N HIS A 297 15.19 -28.54 15.38
CA HIS A 297 15.33 -29.96 15.07
C HIS A 297 13.96 -30.62 15.15
N CYS A 298 13.78 -31.72 14.42
CA CYS A 298 12.60 -32.57 14.57
C CYS A 298 12.52 -33.08 16.02
N ILE A 299 11.42 -32.78 16.73
CA ILE A 299 11.27 -33.22 18.14
C ILE A 299 11.30 -34.75 18.29
N MET A 300 10.97 -35.49 17.22
CA MET A 300 10.87 -36.95 17.26
C MET A 300 12.17 -37.69 16.93
N CYS A 301 12.99 -37.19 15.99
CA CYS A 301 14.22 -37.87 15.55
C CYS A 301 15.51 -37.07 15.77
N GLY A 302 15.41 -35.78 16.14
CA GLY A 302 16.57 -34.91 16.34
C GLY A 302 17.25 -34.41 15.06
N SER A 303 16.77 -34.79 13.87
CA SER A 303 17.29 -34.26 12.60
C SER A 303 17.13 -32.74 12.52
N PRO A 304 18.13 -31.98 12.03
CA PRO A 304 18.00 -30.53 11.84
C PRO A 304 16.91 -30.18 10.83
N SER A 305 16.06 -29.22 11.16
CA SER A 305 14.96 -28.76 10.29
C SER A 305 15.47 -28.15 8.96
N SER A 306 16.68 -27.59 8.96
CA SER A 306 17.34 -27.00 7.78
C SER A 306 17.89 -28.02 6.78
N GLN A 307 18.00 -29.30 7.15
CA GLN A 307 18.51 -30.37 6.30
C GLN A 307 17.41 -31.31 5.77
N ALA A 308 16.13 -30.90 5.85
CA ALA A 308 14.99 -31.67 5.35
C ALA A 308 15.07 -31.84 3.81
N LYS A 309 15.81 -32.84 3.35
CA LYS A 309 16.14 -33.07 1.93
C LYS A 309 14.97 -33.57 1.08
N SER A 310 13.78 -33.84 1.63
CA SER A 310 12.53 -34.12 0.89
C SER A 310 11.42 -34.56 1.85
N GLY A 311 10.23 -33.97 1.72
CA GLY A 311 9.01 -34.40 2.44
C GLY A 311 8.31 -33.28 3.20
N ILE A 312 6.99 -33.39 3.32
CA ILE A 312 6.11 -32.46 4.07
C ILE A 312 6.60 -32.40 5.52
N THR A 313 6.86 -31.20 6.02
CA THR A 313 7.16 -31.04 7.44
C THR A 313 5.89 -30.64 8.17
N TYR A 314 5.83 -30.92 9.46
CA TYR A 314 4.75 -30.45 10.33
C TYR A 314 5.31 -29.41 11.27
N PHE A 315 4.58 -28.31 11.44
CA PHE A 315 4.81 -27.36 12.51
C PHE A 315 3.91 -27.73 13.69
N TYR A 316 4.44 -27.69 14.90
CA TYR A 316 3.62 -27.83 16.11
C TYR A 316 3.77 -26.63 17.03
N GLU A 317 2.70 -26.35 17.78
CA GLU A 317 2.69 -25.39 18.87
C GLU A 317 1.70 -25.85 19.92
N THR A 318 2.06 -25.76 21.20
CA THR A 318 1.09 -25.98 22.29
C THR A 318 0.08 -24.82 22.35
N SER A 319 -1.11 -25.08 22.89
CA SER A 319 -2.18 -24.07 22.96
C SER A 319 -1.79 -22.87 23.82
N ASP A 320 -0.96 -23.08 24.85
CA ASP A 320 -0.39 -22.07 25.73
C ASP A 320 0.88 -21.37 25.16
N GLY A 321 1.37 -21.80 23.99
CA GLY A 321 2.54 -21.21 23.32
C GLY A 321 3.89 -21.50 23.98
N SER A 322 3.94 -22.40 24.95
CA SER A 322 5.15 -22.74 25.70
C SER A 322 6.16 -23.61 24.95
N ASP A 323 5.71 -24.38 23.95
CA ASP A 323 6.57 -25.24 23.16
C ASP A 323 6.13 -25.19 21.69
N ALA A 324 7.12 -25.06 20.80
CA ALA A 324 6.92 -24.97 19.36
C ALA A 324 8.13 -25.56 18.62
N GLY A 325 7.89 -26.14 17.45
CA GLY A 325 8.95 -26.81 16.71
C GLY A 325 8.47 -27.43 15.41
N PHE A 326 9.37 -28.19 14.81
CA PHE A 326 9.10 -28.92 13.57
C PHE A 326 9.13 -30.44 13.80
N MET A 327 8.47 -31.16 12.90
CA MET A 327 8.46 -32.62 12.81
C MET A 327 8.60 -33.06 11.36
N GLU A 328 9.39 -34.11 11.12
CA GLU A 328 9.48 -34.74 9.81
C GLU A 328 8.21 -35.55 9.48
N GLU A 329 7.80 -35.56 8.21
CA GLU A 329 6.68 -36.35 7.69
C GLU A 329 6.70 -37.79 8.19
N ARG A 330 7.88 -38.43 8.07
CA ARG A 330 8.08 -39.85 8.34
C ARG A 330 7.92 -40.15 9.82
N CYS A 331 8.39 -39.27 10.69
CA CYS A 331 8.28 -39.41 12.13
C CYS A 331 6.83 -39.29 12.58
N PHE A 332 6.16 -38.21 12.17
CA PHE A 332 4.79 -37.95 12.60
C PHE A 332 3.81 -38.97 12.00
N SER A 333 3.97 -39.32 10.72
CA SER A 333 3.14 -40.36 10.08
C SER A 333 3.33 -41.73 10.74
N ARG A 334 4.57 -42.12 11.06
CA ARG A 334 4.83 -43.39 11.76
C ARG A 334 4.13 -43.40 13.12
N PHE A 335 4.22 -42.32 13.88
CA PHE A 335 3.53 -42.17 15.16
C PHE A 335 2.02 -42.29 15.03
N LEU A 336 1.38 -41.56 14.11
CA LEU A 336 -0.06 -41.65 13.89
C LEU A 336 -0.46 -43.09 13.52
N LEU A 337 0.22 -43.70 12.56
CA LEU A 337 -0.12 -45.05 12.08
C LEU A 337 0.02 -46.11 13.17
N SER A 338 1.11 -46.09 13.96
CA SER A 338 1.32 -47.11 15.01
C SER A 338 0.51 -46.83 16.26
N SER A 339 0.47 -45.59 16.75
CA SER A 339 -0.06 -45.25 18.06
C SER A 339 -1.55 -44.86 18.05
N ILE A 340 -2.04 -44.27 16.95
CA ILE A 340 -3.44 -43.79 16.86
C ILE A 340 -4.30 -44.71 15.99
N TYR A 341 -3.74 -45.26 14.92
CA TYR A 341 -4.45 -46.16 14.01
C TYR A 341 -4.18 -47.66 14.26
N ASN A 342 -3.28 -48.01 15.19
CA ASN A 342 -2.93 -49.39 15.55
C ASN A 342 -2.52 -50.27 14.34
N LEU A 343 -1.87 -49.68 13.34
CA LEU A 343 -1.37 -50.40 12.18
C LEU A 343 -0.04 -51.12 12.48
N PRO A 344 0.15 -52.36 12.01
CA PRO A 344 1.39 -53.10 12.20
C PRO A 344 2.60 -52.38 11.60
N GLN A 345 3.71 -52.30 12.35
CA GLN A 345 4.95 -51.64 11.89
C GLN A 345 5.63 -52.33 10.69
N GLY A 346 5.18 -53.53 10.31
CA GLY A 346 5.72 -54.34 9.21
C GLY A 346 4.96 -54.25 7.88
N LEU A 347 3.95 -53.37 7.74
CA LEU A 347 3.25 -53.20 6.47
C LEU A 347 4.22 -52.72 5.36
N PRO A 348 4.17 -53.32 4.15
CA PRO A 348 4.93 -52.86 3.00
C PRO A 348 4.73 -51.36 2.71
N ALA A 349 5.70 -50.71 2.07
CA ALA A 349 5.62 -49.29 1.76
C ALA A 349 4.54 -48.97 0.72
N ASP A 350 4.20 -49.95 -0.12
CA ASP A 350 3.19 -49.93 -1.18
C ASP A 350 1.81 -50.47 -0.74
N ASP A 351 1.64 -50.77 0.55
CA ASP A 351 0.34 -51.20 1.09
C ASP A 351 -0.74 -50.13 0.84
N PRO A 352 -1.87 -50.46 0.20
CA PRO A 352 -2.90 -49.48 -0.16
C PRO A 352 -3.52 -48.75 1.02
N VAL A 353 -3.67 -49.41 2.18
CA VAL A 353 -4.25 -48.81 3.39
C VAL A 353 -3.27 -47.79 3.98
N ARG A 354 -1.98 -48.15 3.99
CA ARG A 354 -0.90 -47.25 4.40
C ARG A 354 -0.82 -46.01 3.51
N LEU A 355 -0.84 -46.18 2.19
CA LEU A 355 -0.78 -45.07 1.24
C LEU A 355 -1.98 -44.13 1.38
N MET A 356 -3.20 -44.69 1.43
CA MET A 356 -4.43 -43.91 1.64
C MET A 356 -4.36 -43.08 2.93
N LEU A 357 -3.95 -43.69 4.05
CA LEU A 357 -3.86 -42.95 5.32
C LEU A 357 -2.79 -41.85 5.26
N GLN A 358 -1.63 -42.12 4.67
CA GLN A 358 -0.57 -41.13 4.50
C GLN A 358 -1.04 -39.91 3.69
N ASP A 359 -1.78 -40.11 2.60
CA ASP A 359 -2.31 -39.00 1.81
C ASP A 359 -3.30 -38.18 2.63
N THR A 360 -4.20 -38.85 3.36
CA THR A 360 -5.19 -38.14 4.18
C THR A 360 -4.55 -37.40 5.38
N ILE A 361 -3.45 -37.91 5.95
CA ILE A 361 -2.71 -37.28 7.05
C ILE A 361 -2.01 -35.98 6.61
N LYS A 362 -1.60 -35.88 5.34
CA LYS A 362 -0.95 -34.68 4.78
C LYS A 362 -1.89 -33.50 4.64
N GLU A 363 -3.18 -33.76 4.48
CA GLU A 363 -4.22 -32.76 4.29
C GLU A 363 -5.00 -32.47 5.58
N SER A 364 -4.44 -32.81 6.74
CA SER A 364 -5.13 -32.69 8.02
C SER A 364 -4.28 -32.04 9.09
N ALA A 365 -4.95 -31.27 9.93
CA ALA A 365 -4.41 -30.77 11.18
C ALA A 365 -4.82 -31.69 12.34
N PHE A 366 -3.96 -31.80 13.35
CA PHE A 366 -4.18 -32.67 14.49
C PHE A 366 -4.08 -31.88 15.79
N ALA A 367 -4.95 -32.19 16.75
CA ALA A 367 -4.87 -31.67 18.11
C ALA A 367 -4.83 -32.83 19.09
N PHE A 368 -3.84 -32.84 19.98
CA PHE A 368 -3.70 -33.83 21.04
C PHE A 368 -4.04 -33.19 22.38
N LYS A 369 -5.20 -33.55 22.96
CA LYS A 369 -5.69 -33.00 24.23
C LYS A 369 -5.58 -34.05 25.34
N PRO A 370 -4.87 -33.77 26.44
CA PRO A 370 -4.92 -34.60 27.65
C PRO A 370 -6.33 -34.66 28.21
N VAL A 371 -6.78 -35.86 28.57
CA VAL A 371 -8.06 -36.08 29.27
C VAL A 371 -7.75 -36.51 30.70
N SER A 372 -8.35 -35.81 31.67
CA SER A 372 -8.20 -36.18 33.08
C SER A 372 -9.00 -37.44 33.39
N ALA A 373 -8.36 -38.62 33.23
CA ALA A 373 -8.99 -39.92 33.45
C ALA A 373 -8.22 -40.75 34.51
N GLY A 374 -8.44 -40.48 35.80
CA GLY A 374 -8.04 -41.39 36.88
C GLY A 374 -6.52 -41.65 37.01
N ARG A 375 -6.12 -42.91 37.29
CA ARG A 375 -4.72 -43.33 37.58
C ARG A 375 -3.81 -43.46 36.34
N GLY A 376 -4.22 -42.95 35.17
CA GLY A 376 -3.48 -43.07 33.91
C GLY A 376 -3.50 -41.77 33.11
N THR A 377 -2.54 -41.62 32.21
CA THR A 377 -2.52 -40.54 31.23
C THR A 377 -3.31 -40.97 29.99
N GLU A 378 -4.40 -40.29 29.68
CA GLU A 378 -5.16 -40.49 28.45
C GLU A 378 -5.09 -39.23 27.59
N VAL A 379 -4.97 -39.40 26.27
CA VAL A 379 -4.90 -38.29 25.31
C VAL A 379 -5.90 -38.55 24.19
N GLU A 380 -6.75 -37.57 23.91
CA GLU A 380 -7.60 -37.55 22.73
C GLU A 380 -6.86 -36.93 21.55
N CYS A 381 -6.77 -37.67 20.45
CA CYS A 381 -6.29 -37.21 19.17
C CYS A 381 -7.47 -36.80 18.30
N HIS A 382 -7.68 -35.49 18.15
CA HIS A 382 -8.66 -34.91 17.25
C HIS A 382 -8.02 -34.60 15.90
N ARG A 383 -8.71 -34.96 14.82
CA ARG A 383 -8.29 -34.68 13.45
C ARG A 383 -9.27 -33.71 12.81
N PHE A 384 -8.72 -32.70 12.14
CA PHE A 384 -9.47 -31.66 11.43
C PHE A 384 -8.97 -31.56 9.99
N ASP A 385 -9.84 -31.07 9.10
CA ASP A 385 -9.36 -30.55 7.83
C ASP A 385 -8.65 -29.18 8.03
N LEU A 386 -8.04 -28.64 6.97
CA LEU A 386 -7.33 -27.35 7.05
C LEU A 386 -8.25 -26.13 7.17
N SER A 387 -9.57 -26.31 7.08
CA SER A 387 -10.55 -25.26 7.40
C SER A 387 -10.96 -25.26 8.88
N GLY A 388 -10.62 -26.32 9.60
CA GLY A 388 -10.96 -26.53 11.01
C GLY A 388 -12.25 -27.32 11.24
N LEU A 389 -12.77 -28.00 10.21
CA LEU A 389 -13.91 -28.90 10.38
C LEU A 389 -13.45 -30.22 11.02
N PRO A 390 -14.16 -30.72 12.05
CA PRO A 390 -13.79 -31.96 12.72
C PRO A 390 -14.03 -33.16 11.81
N MET A 391 -13.03 -34.03 11.68
CA MET A 391 -13.10 -35.24 10.86
C MET A 391 -13.22 -36.52 11.71
N SER A 392 -12.48 -36.60 12.81
CA SER A 392 -12.50 -37.76 13.73
C SER A 392 -11.87 -37.42 15.07
N SER A 393 -12.22 -38.18 16.11
CA SER A 393 -11.51 -38.20 17.40
C SER A 393 -11.22 -39.64 17.82
N LYS A 394 -10.05 -39.87 18.42
CA LYS A 394 -9.64 -41.16 18.97
C LYS A 394 -8.93 -40.97 20.31
N ALA A 395 -9.38 -41.68 21.33
CA ALA A 395 -8.67 -41.78 22.59
C ALA A 395 -7.49 -42.77 22.48
N TYR A 396 -6.38 -42.44 23.11
CA TYR A 396 -5.16 -43.25 23.16
C TYR A 396 -4.47 -43.08 24.51
N GLN A 397 -3.91 -44.17 25.04
CA GLN A 397 -3.16 -44.18 26.29
C GLN A 397 -1.66 -44.27 26.00
N PRO A 398 -0.90 -43.16 26.14
CA PRO A 398 0.55 -43.21 26.04
C PRO A 398 1.14 -44.05 27.17
N GLY A 399 1.79 -45.17 26.82
CA GLY A 399 2.50 -46.00 27.80
C GLY A 399 3.65 -45.22 28.46
N GLU A 400 4.59 -44.72 27.66
CA GLU A 400 5.59 -43.73 28.07
C GLU A 400 5.32 -42.42 27.32
N LEU A 401 5.44 -41.30 28.03
CA LEU A 401 5.28 -39.96 27.48
C LEU A 401 6.49 -39.58 26.62
N ALA A 402 6.43 -39.97 25.35
CA ALA A 402 7.44 -39.73 24.32
C ALA A 402 7.01 -38.61 23.35
N PRO A 403 7.95 -38.06 22.54
CA PRO A 403 7.61 -37.09 21.51
C PRO A 403 6.50 -37.55 20.55
N PRO A 404 5.56 -36.67 20.18
CA PRO A 404 5.54 -35.23 20.51
C PRO A 404 4.76 -34.90 21.81
N LEU A 405 4.24 -35.89 22.54
CA LEU A 405 3.36 -35.67 23.70
C LEU A 405 4.10 -35.19 24.95
N ASP A 406 5.41 -35.43 25.02
CA ASP A 406 6.29 -34.91 26.08
C ASP A 406 6.27 -33.37 26.17
N THR A 407 5.94 -32.68 25.08
CA THR A 407 5.67 -31.24 25.06
C THR A 407 4.54 -30.83 26.00
N LEU A 408 3.60 -31.72 26.35
CA LEU A 408 2.49 -31.42 27.26
C LEU A 408 2.80 -31.74 28.72
N ARG A 409 4.03 -32.19 29.03
CA ARG A 409 4.42 -32.56 30.39
C ARG A 409 4.32 -31.36 31.35
N GLY A 410 3.64 -31.57 32.48
CA GLY A 410 3.50 -30.60 33.57
C GLY A 410 4.47 -30.89 34.71
N TYR A 411 4.10 -30.50 35.93
CA TYR A 411 4.91 -30.77 37.13
C TYR A 411 4.66 -32.20 37.63
N GLY A 412 5.73 -32.95 37.92
CA GLY A 412 5.64 -34.36 38.31
C GLY A 412 5.15 -35.26 37.18
N GLU A 413 4.22 -36.17 37.46
CA GLU A 413 3.62 -37.09 36.48
C GLU A 413 2.32 -36.55 35.83
N THR A 414 2.05 -35.24 35.96
CA THR A 414 0.83 -34.62 35.42
C THR A 414 1.03 -34.04 34.02
N LEU A 415 -0.03 -34.03 33.21
CA LEU A 415 -0.07 -33.27 31.96
C LEU A 415 -0.65 -31.88 32.18
N ARG A 416 -0.16 -30.91 31.42
CA ARG A 416 -0.68 -29.54 31.43
C ARG A 416 -2.08 -29.50 30.84
N ASP A 417 -2.90 -28.58 31.33
CA ASP A 417 -4.19 -28.26 30.74
C ASP A 417 -3.98 -27.41 29.46
N ALA A 418 -3.40 -28.05 28.46
CA ALA A 418 -3.06 -27.52 27.16
C ALA A 418 -3.18 -28.63 26.12
N PHE A 419 -3.38 -28.29 24.85
CA PHE A 419 -3.32 -29.26 23.76
C PHE A 419 -2.15 -28.96 22.83
N LEU A 420 -1.61 -30.00 22.21
CA LEU A 420 -0.60 -29.89 21.17
C LEU A 420 -1.30 -29.75 19.83
N PHE A 421 -1.08 -28.65 19.12
CA PHE A 421 -1.58 -28.46 17.77
C PHE A 421 -0.50 -28.77 16.74
N VAL A 422 -0.84 -29.55 15.72
CA VAL A 422 0.07 -29.98 14.65
C VAL A 422 -0.54 -29.64 13.29
N HIS A 423 0.20 -28.89 12.48
CA HIS A 423 -0.24 -28.38 11.19
C HIS A 423 0.76 -28.73 10.08
N PRO A 424 0.31 -29.28 8.94
CA PRO A 424 1.18 -29.58 7.81
C PRO A 424 1.69 -28.28 7.16
N ILE A 425 2.95 -28.24 6.73
CA ILE A 425 3.55 -27.07 6.09
C ILE A 425 4.28 -27.45 4.79
N THR A 426 4.34 -26.49 3.86
CA THR A 426 4.94 -26.69 2.54
C THR A 426 6.44 -26.99 2.64
N THR A 427 6.92 -27.87 1.77
CA THR A 427 8.31 -28.27 1.70
C THR A 427 9.21 -27.16 1.14
N GLY A 428 10.48 -27.13 1.56
CA GLY A 428 11.50 -26.22 1.04
C GLY A 428 11.71 -24.93 1.84
N ASN A 429 10.71 -24.48 2.62
CA ASN A 429 10.89 -23.39 3.58
C ASN A 429 9.98 -23.56 4.81
N PRO A 430 10.33 -24.43 5.79
CA PRO A 430 9.51 -24.67 6.97
C PRO A 430 9.23 -23.41 7.79
N GLU A 431 10.20 -22.49 7.85
CA GLU A 431 10.10 -21.22 8.58
C GLU A 431 9.07 -20.26 7.98
N ALA A 432 8.60 -20.50 6.75
CA ALA A 432 7.54 -19.70 6.14
C ALA A 432 6.27 -19.65 7.00
N ILE A 433 5.99 -20.70 7.80
CA ILE A 433 4.84 -20.71 8.73
C ILE A 433 4.91 -19.61 9.79
N LEU A 434 6.12 -19.11 10.10
CA LEU A 434 6.37 -18.07 11.10
C LEU A 434 6.25 -16.65 10.53
N MET A 435 6.16 -16.50 9.21
CA MET A 435 5.86 -15.23 8.56
C MET A 435 4.46 -14.75 8.98
N GLU A 436 4.28 -13.44 9.15
CA GLU A 436 3.10 -12.84 9.78
C GLU A 436 1.76 -13.37 9.22
N GLU A 437 1.60 -13.41 7.90
CA GLU A 437 0.36 -13.86 7.26
C GLU A 437 0.07 -15.35 7.53
N ASN A 438 1.08 -16.21 7.39
CA ASN A 438 0.95 -17.65 7.61
C ASN A 438 0.75 -17.97 9.09
N TYR A 439 1.49 -17.31 9.98
CA TYR A 439 1.36 -17.50 11.42
C TYR A 439 0.00 -17.02 11.92
N ARG A 440 -0.52 -15.92 11.37
CA ARG A 440 -1.87 -15.43 11.69
C ARG A 440 -2.95 -16.43 11.26
N ALA A 441 -2.80 -17.06 10.10
CA ALA A 441 -3.72 -18.11 9.64
C ALA A 441 -3.64 -19.35 10.56
N PHE A 442 -2.43 -19.81 10.88
CA PHE A 442 -2.18 -20.90 11.83
C PHE A 442 -2.81 -20.62 13.20
N ALA A 443 -2.56 -19.44 13.79
CA ALA A 443 -3.08 -19.05 15.09
C ALA A 443 -4.62 -18.92 15.10
N LYS A 444 -5.21 -18.45 13.99
CA LYS A 444 -6.67 -18.40 13.83
C LYS A 444 -7.28 -19.81 13.81
N LEU A 445 -6.68 -20.74 13.06
CA LEU A 445 -7.11 -22.13 13.02
C LEU A 445 -6.95 -22.81 14.38
N LYS A 446 -5.80 -22.63 15.05
CA LYS A 446 -5.56 -23.14 16.41
C LYS A 446 -6.63 -22.67 17.39
N ARG A 447 -6.99 -21.38 17.36
CA ARG A 447 -8.06 -20.82 18.22
C ARG A 447 -9.43 -21.41 17.90
N HIS A 448 -9.77 -21.56 16.62
CA HIS A 448 -11.03 -22.15 16.21
C HIS A 448 -11.16 -23.63 16.64
N ILE A 449 -10.06 -24.38 16.59
CA ILE A 449 -10.00 -25.76 17.09
C ILE A 449 -10.13 -25.78 18.61
N ALA A 450 -9.49 -24.86 19.33
CA ALA A 450 -9.63 -24.73 20.78
C ALA A 450 -11.09 -24.58 21.21
N GLU A 451 -11.89 -23.75 20.52
CA GLU A 451 -13.33 -23.58 20.79
C GLU A 451 -14.15 -24.87 20.67
N GLN A 452 -13.66 -25.86 19.92
CA GLN A 452 -14.35 -27.14 19.69
C GLN A 452 -13.92 -28.24 20.66
N ILE A 453 -12.68 -28.18 21.16
CA ILE A 453 -12.11 -29.26 21.97
C ILE A 453 -11.84 -28.87 23.42
N CYS A 454 -11.74 -27.59 23.77
CA CYS A 454 -11.36 -27.12 25.11
C CYS A 454 -12.54 -27.04 26.07
#